data_AF-A0A212CDB7-F1
#
_entry.id   AF-A0A212CDB7-F1
#
_cell.length_a   1.000
_cell.length_b   1.000
_cell.length_c   1.000
_cell.angle_alpha   90.00
_cell.angle_beta   90.00
_cell.angle_gamma   90.00
#
_symmetry.space_group_name_H-M   'P 1'
#
loop_
_entity.id
_entity.type
_entity.pdbx_description
1 polymer ?
#
loop_
_entity_poly.entity_id
_entity_poly.type
_entity_poly.pdbx_seq_one_letter_code
_entity_poly.pdbx_strand_id
1 'polypeptide(L)'
;ALQSDKEIEAQLRLLLQQVASQEDILLKTAAPNLRAVENLKTVRDKFQESTDAFEASRKEARICRQEFEQVKKRRYDLFNQCFEHISISIDQIYKKLCRNNSAQAFLSPENPEEPYLEGISYNCVAPGKRFMPMDNLSGGEKCVAALALLFAVH
;
A
#
# COMPACT_ATOMS: atom_id res chain seq x y z
N ALA A 1 37.92 8.96 70.29
CA ALA A 1 37.75 10.38 70.68
C ALA A 1 39.05 11.08 70.34
N LEU A 2 39.03 12.22 69.65
CA LEU A 2 40.23 13.03 69.44
C LEU A 2 40.67 13.54 70.82
N GLN A 3 41.90 13.26 71.25
CA GLN A 3 42.30 13.45 72.65
C GLN A 3 43.16 14.69 72.88
N SER A 4 43.63 15.34 71.80
CA SER A 4 44.36 16.60 71.91
C SER A 4 43.74 17.67 71.02
N ASP A 5 43.74 18.92 71.50
CA ASP A 5 43.25 20.08 70.74
C ASP A 5 43.94 20.20 69.37
N LYS A 6 45.20 19.77 69.27
CA LYS A 6 45.97 19.72 68.02
C LYS A 6 45.43 18.70 67.01
N GLU A 7 44.98 17.54 67.46
CA GLU A 7 44.36 16.53 66.58
C GLU A 7 42.97 16.98 66.12
N ILE A 8 42.21 17.65 67.00
CA ILE A 8 40.92 18.25 66.68
C ILE A 8 41.09 19.34 65.62
N GLU A 9 42.06 20.25 65.79
CA GLU A 9 42.38 21.28 64.79
C GLU A 9 42.85 20.70 63.47
N ALA A 10 43.66 19.63 63.49
CA ALA A 10 44.15 18.97 62.28
C ALA A 10 43.00 18.32 61.49
N GLN A 11 42.08 17.62 62.16
CA GLN A 11 40.90 17.05 61.50
C GLN A 11 39.93 18.13 61.02
N LEU A 12 39.75 19.21 61.78
CA LEU A 12 38.93 20.35 61.36
C LEU A 12 39.47 20.97 60.06
N ARG A 13 40.79 21.16 59.94
CA ARG A 13 41.42 21.65 58.71
C ARG A 13 41.21 20.71 57.53
N LEU A 14 41.30 19.41 57.76
CA LEU A 14 41.11 18.38 56.73
C LEU A 14 39.66 18.37 56.20
N LEU A 15 38.68 18.44 57.09
CA LEU A 15 37.26 18.52 56.73
C LEU A 15 36.95 19.82 55.99
N LEU A 16 37.49 20.96 56.44
CA LEU A 16 37.34 22.24 55.73
C LEU A 16 37.94 22.19 54.33
N GLN A 17 39.09 21.54 54.16
CA GLN A 17 39.70 21.35 52.85
C GLN A 17 38.87 20.42 51.95
N GLN A 18 38.27 19.36 52.50
CA GLN A 18 37.35 18.50 51.76
C GLN A 18 36.09 19.25 51.33
N VAL A 19 35.47 20.01 52.23
CA VAL A 19 34.30 20.84 51.91
C VAL A 19 34.63 21.84 50.80
N ALA A 20 35.75 22.56 50.91
CA ALA A 20 36.19 23.50 49.88
C ALA A 20 36.43 22.83 48.53
N SER A 21 37.00 21.61 48.52
CA SER A 21 37.20 20.86 47.28
C SER A 21 35.88 20.40 46.64
N GLN A 22 34.89 20.02 47.46
CA GLN A 22 33.57 19.61 46.99
C GLN A 22 32.76 20.81 46.48
N GLU A 23 32.86 21.97 47.14
CA GLU A 23 32.25 23.22 46.67
C GLU A 23 32.85 23.67 45.33
N ASP A 24 34.17 23.59 45.15
CA ASP A 24 34.82 23.91 43.87
C ASP A 24 34.36 22.99 42.73
N ILE A 25 34.18 21.69 43.01
CA ILE A 25 33.60 20.73 42.05
C ILE A 25 32.15 21.10 41.71
N LEU A 26 31.34 21.46 42.70
CA LEU A 26 29.94 21.83 42.48
C LEU A 26 29.80 23.16 41.71
N LEU A 27 30.68 24.13 41.97
CA LEU A 27 30.71 25.41 41.25
C LEU A 27 31.17 25.26 39.79
N LYS A 28 32.06 24.30 39.52
CA LYS A 28 32.48 23.93 38.16
C LYS A 28 31.42 23.11 37.42
N THR A 29 30.52 22.46 38.15
CA THR A 29 29.41 21.70 37.56
C THR A 29 28.27 22.66 37.22
N ALA A 30 27.73 22.55 36.01
CA ALA A 30 26.60 23.40 35.60
C ALA A 30 25.43 23.29 36.58
N ALA A 31 24.75 24.41 36.83
CA ALA A 31 23.63 24.47 37.79
C ALA A 31 22.61 23.35 37.49
N PRO A 32 22.16 22.59 38.51
CA PRO A 32 21.25 21.48 38.31
C PRO A 32 19.96 21.96 37.64
N ASN A 33 19.63 21.38 36.49
CA ASN A 33 18.41 21.73 35.77
C ASN A 33 17.20 21.06 36.47
N LEU A 34 16.65 21.75 37.47
CA LEU A 34 15.52 21.27 38.28
C LEU A 34 14.27 20.98 37.44
N ARG A 35 14.15 21.60 36.26
CA ARG A 35 13.04 21.36 35.31
C ARG A 35 13.30 20.19 34.35
N ALA A 36 14.50 19.60 34.35
CA ALA A 36 14.85 18.53 33.41
C ALA A 36 13.92 17.33 33.54
N VAL A 37 13.54 16.96 34.76
CA VAL A 37 12.67 15.80 35.02
C VAL A 37 11.24 16.04 34.51
N GLU A 38 10.69 17.23 34.74
CA GLU A 38 9.36 17.61 34.24
C GLU A 38 9.33 17.73 32.71
N ASN A 39 10.36 18.35 32.13
CA ASN A 39 10.52 18.45 30.68
C ASN A 39 10.65 17.06 30.04
N LEU A 40 11.39 16.14 30.66
CA LEU A 40 11.49 14.76 30.18
C LEU A 40 10.15 14.04 30.19
N LYS A 41 9.37 14.20 31.27
CA LYS A 41 8.02 13.61 31.38
C LYS A 41 7.11 14.15 30.28
N THR A 42 7.01 15.47 30.15
CA THR A 42 6.14 16.09 29.13
C THR A 42 6.52 15.71 27.70
N VAL A 43 7.82 15.63 27.38
CA VAL A 43 8.28 15.19 26.05
C VAL A 43 7.96 13.71 25.84
N ARG A 44 8.16 12.87 26.86
CA ARG A 44 7.82 11.44 26.81
C ARG A 44 6.33 11.22 26.59
N ASP A 45 5.47 11.95 27.31
CA ASP A 45 4.02 11.80 27.21
C ASP A 45 3.53 12.22 25.81
N LYS A 46 4.03 13.36 25.29
CA LYS A 46 3.76 13.79 23.91
C LYS A 46 4.26 12.81 22.86
N PHE A 47 5.43 12.22 23.09
CA PHE A 47 5.99 11.21 22.19
C PHE A 47 5.12 9.95 22.19
N GLN A 48 4.65 9.51 23.36
CA GLN A 48 3.77 8.35 23.47
C GLN A 48 2.43 8.62 22.77
N GLU A 49 1.81 9.77 23.02
CA GLU A 49 0.55 10.17 22.36
C GLU A 49 0.71 10.21 20.82
N SER A 50 1.81 10.78 20.33
CA SER A 50 2.09 10.81 18.89
C SER A 50 2.35 9.41 18.32
N THR A 51 2.98 8.52 19.09
CA THR A 51 3.22 7.14 18.68
C THR A 51 1.91 6.36 18.59
N ASP A 52 1.06 6.48 19.60
CA ASP A 52 -0.23 5.80 19.67
C ASP A 52 -1.15 6.27 18.52
N ALA A 53 -1.17 7.58 18.24
CA ALA A 53 -1.92 8.14 17.11
C ALA A 53 -1.39 7.62 15.76
N PHE A 54 -0.07 7.51 15.61
CA PHE A 54 0.55 6.95 14.41
C PHE A 54 0.23 5.47 14.23
N GLU A 55 0.28 4.68 15.30
CA GLU A 55 -0.08 3.26 15.26
C GLU A 55 -1.56 3.05 14.92
N ALA A 56 -2.45 3.87 15.49
CA ALA A 56 -3.87 3.84 15.18
C ALA A 56 -4.12 4.14 13.68
N SER A 57 -3.53 5.22 13.16
CA SER A 57 -3.63 5.59 11.74
C SER A 57 -3.07 4.50 10.82
N ARG A 58 -1.94 3.89 11.20
CA ARG A 58 -1.33 2.78 10.44
C ARG A 58 -2.22 1.53 10.43
N LYS A 59 -2.89 1.23 11.54
CA LYS A 59 -3.84 0.12 11.64
C LYS A 59 -5.05 0.36 10.76
N GLU A 60 -5.62 1.56 10.78
CA GLU A 60 -6.75 1.93 9.94
C GLU A 60 -6.40 1.85 8.45
N ALA A 61 -5.26 2.42 8.04
CA ALA A 61 -4.78 2.32 6.66
C ALA A 61 -4.59 0.87 6.20
N ARG A 62 -4.15 -0.02 7.10
CA ARG A 62 -4.03 -1.46 6.82
C ARG A 62 -5.39 -2.11 6.61
N ILE A 63 -6.39 -1.79 7.43
CA ILE A 63 -7.75 -2.32 7.30
C ILE A 63 -8.36 -1.85 5.98
N CYS A 64 -8.33 -0.54 5.70
CA CYS A 64 -8.85 0.01 4.44
C CYS A 64 -8.19 -0.62 3.22
N ARG A 65 -6.86 -0.86 3.27
CA ARG A 65 -6.16 -1.57 2.19
C ARG A 65 -6.65 -3.01 2.02
N GLN A 66 -6.87 -3.73 3.12
CA GLN A 66 -7.38 -5.11 3.06
C GLN A 66 -8.80 -5.16 2.47
N GLU A 67 -9.68 -4.24 2.87
CA GLU A 67 -11.03 -4.13 2.31
C GLU A 67 -10.98 -3.79 0.81
N PHE A 68 -10.11 -2.86 0.41
CA PHE A 68 -9.91 -2.52 -1.00
C PHE A 68 -9.45 -3.73 -1.82
N GLU A 69 -8.49 -4.51 -1.34
CA GLU A 69 -8.01 -5.71 -2.04
C GLU A 69 -9.12 -6.78 -2.16
N GLN A 70 -9.99 -6.92 -1.15
CA GLN A 70 -11.13 -7.84 -1.23
C GLN A 70 -12.13 -7.40 -2.31
N VAL A 71 -12.45 -6.11 -2.37
CA VAL A 71 -13.35 -5.56 -3.39
C VAL A 71 -12.72 -5.65 -4.78
N LYS A 72 -11.44 -5.32 -4.91
CA LYS A 72 -10.68 -5.43 -6.16
C LYS A 72 -10.71 -6.87 -6.70
N LYS A 73 -10.44 -7.85 -5.82
CA LYS A 73 -10.52 -9.26 -6.17
C LYS A 73 -11.92 -9.69 -6.59
N ARG A 74 -12.95 -9.32 -5.83
CA ARG A 74 -14.35 -9.65 -6.17
C ARG A 74 -14.75 -9.07 -7.52
N ARG A 75 -14.33 -7.83 -7.82
CA ARG A 75 -14.56 -7.20 -9.13
C ARG A 75 -13.86 -7.97 -10.24
N TYR A 76 -12.60 -8.34 -10.03
CA TYR A 76 -11.83 -9.16 -10.98
C TYR A 76 -12.55 -10.49 -11.27
N ASP A 77 -12.91 -11.24 -10.22
CA ASP A 77 -13.50 -12.57 -10.34
C ASP A 77 -14.83 -12.52 -11.12
N LEU A 78 -15.70 -11.56 -10.81
CA LEU A 78 -16.98 -11.39 -11.51
C LEU A 78 -16.79 -10.97 -12.97
N PHE A 79 -15.87 -10.04 -13.23
CA PHE A 79 -15.55 -9.62 -14.60
C PHE A 79 -15.01 -10.81 -15.40
N ASN A 80 -14.07 -11.56 -14.84
CA ASN A 80 -13.40 -12.64 -15.54
C ASN A 80 -14.35 -13.79 -15.84
N GLN A 81 -15.27 -14.12 -14.92
CA GLN A 81 -16.34 -15.10 -15.17
C GLN A 81 -17.20 -14.73 -16.37
N CYS A 82 -17.67 -13.48 -16.45
CA CYS A 82 -18.45 -13.01 -17.59
C CYS A 82 -17.60 -12.97 -18.88
N PHE A 83 -16.37 -12.48 -18.79
CA PHE A 83 -15.47 -12.35 -19.92
C PHE A 83 -15.12 -13.71 -20.54
N GLU A 84 -14.82 -14.70 -19.72
CA GLU A 84 -14.53 -16.07 -20.17
C GLU A 84 -15.75 -16.69 -20.87
N HIS A 85 -16.94 -16.53 -20.31
CA HIS A 85 -18.18 -16.99 -20.95
C HIS A 85 -18.40 -16.37 -22.33
N ILE A 86 -18.22 -15.04 -22.45
CA ILE A 86 -18.38 -14.32 -23.71
C ILE A 86 -17.29 -14.75 -24.71
N SER A 87 -16.04 -14.88 -24.27
CA SER A 87 -14.90 -15.26 -25.11
C SER A 87 -15.06 -16.64 -25.74
N ILE A 88 -15.64 -17.60 -25.01
CA ILE A 88 -15.95 -18.93 -25.55
C ILE A 88 -17.14 -18.88 -26.51
N SER A 89 -18.18 -18.12 -26.15
CA SER A 89 -19.44 -18.07 -26.90
C SER A 89 -19.30 -17.33 -28.23
N ILE A 90 -18.51 -16.25 -28.26
CA ILE A 90 -18.38 -15.38 -29.44
C ILE A 90 -17.79 -16.11 -30.65
N ASP A 91 -16.77 -16.95 -30.45
CA ASP A 91 -16.15 -17.73 -31.52
C ASP A 91 -17.16 -18.70 -32.15
N GLN A 92 -17.94 -19.38 -31.32
CA GLN A 92 -18.96 -20.34 -31.77
C GLN A 92 -20.09 -19.65 -32.54
N ILE A 93 -20.56 -18.50 -32.04
CA ILE A 93 -21.64 -17.73 -32.67
C ILE A 93 -21.14 -17.12 -33.99
N TYR A 94 -19.93 -16.57 -34.02
CA TYR A 94 -19.34 -15.99 -35.22
C TYR A 94 -19.17 -17.03 -36.33
N LYS A 95 -18.66 -18.23 -36.01
CA LYS A 95 -18.58 -19.37 -36.95
C LYS A 95 -19.94 -19.74 -37.54
N LYS A 96 -20.98 -19.79 -36.70
CA LYS A 96 -22.37 -20.08 -37.12
C LYS A 96 -22.92 -19.00 -38.05
N LEU A 97 -22.71 -17.72 -37.72
CA LEU A 97 -23.18 -16.58 -38.51
C LEU A 97 -22.47 -16.50 -39.87
N CYS A 98 -21.16 -16.74 -39.91
CA CYS A 98 -20.38 -16.78 -41.15
C CYS A 98 -20.56 -18.08 -41.96
N ARG A 99 -21.25 -19.09 -41.40
CA ARG A 99 -21.42 -20.44 -41.98
C ARG A 99 -20.09 -21.05 -42.45
N ASN A 100 -19.01 -20.76 -41.73
CA ASN A 100 -17.67 -21.19 -42.10
C ASN A 100 -16.82 -21.46 -40.85
N ASN A 101 -16.30 -22.67 -40.73
CA ASN A 101 -15.47 -23.09 -39.59
C ASN A 101 -14.08 -22.42 -39.56
N SER A 102 -13.64 -21.86 -40.69
CA SER A 102 -12.39 -21.11 -40.78
C SER A 102 -12.52 -19.68 -40.25
N ALA A 103 -13.74 -19.19 -39.98
CA ALA A 103 -13.95 -17.92 -39.33
C ALA A 103 -13.64 -18.04 -37.83
N GLN A 104 -13.02 -17.04 -37.23
CA GLN A 104 -12.72 -17.03 -35.80
C GLN A 104 -12.90 -15.64 -35.22
N ALA A 105 -13.32 -15.55 -33.97
CA ALA A 105 -13.47 -14.29 -33.25
C ALA A 105 -12.80 -14.40 -31.88
N PHE A 106 -11.99 -13.40 -31.53
CA PHE A 106 -11.20 -13.40 -30.30
C PHE A 106 -11.36 -12.08 -29.57
N LEU A 107 -11.50 -12.18 -28.25
CA LEU A 107 -11.49 -11.05 -27.32
C LEU A 107 -10.24 -11.17 -26.46
N SER A 108 -9.43 -10.11 -26.44
CA SER A 108 -8.22 -10.04 -25.62
C SER A 108 -8.25 -8.77 -24.79
N PRO A 109 -8.13 -8.84 -23.45
CA PRO A 109 -7.98 -7.64 -22.63
C PRO A 109 -6.62 -6.99 -22.92
N GLU A 110 -6.58 -5.66 -22.97
CA GLU A 110 -5.32 -4.92 -23.14
C GLU A 110 -4.39 -5.10 -21.93
N ASN A 111 -4.99 -5.14 -20.73
CA ASN A 111 -4.30 -5.41 -19.48
C ASN A 111 -4.76 -6.75 -18.87
N PRO A 112 -3.89 -7.78 -18.80
CA PRO A 112 -4.26 -9.08 -18.23
C PRO A 112 -4.37 -9.07 -16.70
N GLU A 113 -3.70 -8.14 -16.00
CA GLU A 113 -3.78 -8.06 -14.53
C GLU A 113 -5.06 -7.37 -14.06
N GLU A 114 -5.46 -6.30 -14.74
CA GLU A 114 -6.66 -5.52 -14.41
C GLU A 114 -7.52 -5.27 -15.66
N PRO A 115 -8.23 -6.30 -16.15
CA PRO A 115 -8.95 -6.22 -17.43
C PRO A 115 -10.16 -5.28 -17.41
N TYR A 116 -10.53 -4.77 -16.24
CA TYR A 116 -11.59 -3.76 -16.05
C TYR A 116 -11.07 -2.31 -16.12
N LEU A 117 -9.76 -2.06 -16.19
CA LEU A 117 -9.19 -0.71 -16.26
C LEU A 117 -9.04 -0.20 -17.69
N GLU A 118 -8.71 -1.10 -18.61
CA GLU A 118 -8.39 -0.78 -20.00
C GLU A 118 -9.44 -1.37 -20.96
N GLY A 119 -9.21 -1.18 -22.27
CA GLY A 119 -10.09 -1.71 -23.30
C GLY A 119 -9.99 -3.22 -23.47
N ILE A 120 -10.97 -3.77 -24.19
CA ILE A 120 -10.91 -5.12 -24.73
C ILE A 120 -10.69 -5.00 -26.24
N SER A 121 -9.61 -5.59 -26.73
CA SER A 121 -9.34 -5.72 -28.16
C SER A 121 -10.22 -6.82 -28.75
N TYR A 122 -11.10 -6.43 -29.68
CA TYR A 122 -11.94 -7.35 -30.42
C TYR A 122 -11.39 -7.56 -31.83
N ASN A 123 -10.96 -8.80 -32.12
CA ASN A 123 -10.34 -9.14 -33.39
C ASN A 123 -11.08 -10.32 -34.05
N CYS A 124 -11.22 -10.25 -35.36
CA CYS A 124 -11.92 -11.29 -36.13
C CYS A 124 -11.07 -11.77 -37.31
N VAL A 125 -11.19 -13.05 -37.61
CA VAL A 125 -10.64 -13.70 -38.80
C VAL A 125 -11.82 -14.05 -39.70
N ALA A 126 -11.98 -13.29 -40.78
CA ALA A 126 -12.97 -13.60 -41.80
C ALA A 126 -12.52 -14.79 -42.67
N PRO A 127 -13.46 -15.58 -43.24
CA PRO A 127 -13.12 -16.75 -44.02
C PRO A 127 -12.25 -16.40 -45.24
N GLY A 128 -11.05 -17.00 -45.31
CA GLY A 128 -10.10 -16.77 -46.39
C GLY A 128 -9.24 -15.50 -46.26
N LYS A 129 -9.38 -14.73 -45.18
CA LYS A 129 -8.53 -13.57 -44.86
C LYS A 129 -7.59 -13.86 -43.68
N ARG A 130 -6.52 -13.07 -43.58
CA ARG A 130 -5.62 -13.08 -42.40
C ARG A 130 -6.28 -12.37 -41.23
N PHE A 131 -5.70 -12.55 -40.03
CA PHE A 131 -6.06 -11.82 -38.82
C PHE A 131 -6.07 -10.30 -39.07
N MET A 132 -7.21 -9.67 -38.81
CA MET A 132 -7.40 -8.23 -39.02
C MET A 132 -8.11 -7.62 -37.80
N PRO A 133 -7.68 -6.43 -37.34
CA PRO A 133 -8.40 -5.69 -36.33
C PRO A 133 -9.76 -5.25 -36.89
N MET A 134 -10.73 -5.05 -35.99
CA MET A 134 -12.11 -4.71 -36.36
C MET A 134 -12.19 -3.52 -37.33
N ASP A 135 -11.33 -2.51 -37.16
CA ASP A 135 -11.30 -1.30 -38.00
C ASP A 135 -11.08 -1.57 -39.49
N ASN A 136 -10.36 -2.64 -39.82
CA ASN A 136 -9.97 -2.99 -41.19
C ASN A 136 -10.96 -3.96 -41.87
N LEU A 137 -12.07 -4.32 -41.19
CA LEU A 137 -13.12 -5.15 -41.77
C LEU A 137 -14.07 -4.34 -42.66
N SER A 138 -14.68 -5.00 -43.64
CA SER A 138 -15.76 -4.40 -44.44
C SER A 138 -16.98 -4.10 -43.57
N GLY A 139 -17.80 -3.12 -43.97
CA GLY A 139 -18.99 -2.72 -43.17
C GLY A 139 -19.93 -3.90 -42.87
N GLY A 140 -20.12 -4.82 -43.81
CA GLY A 140 -20.92 -6.03 -43.60
C GLY A 140 -20.29 -7.00 -42.58
N GLU A 141 -18.97 -7.21 -42.64
CA GLU A 141 -18.23 -8.02 -41.66
C GLU A 141 -18.29 -7.39 -40.27
N LYS A 142 -18.20 -6.05 -40.17
CA LYS A 142 -18.37 -5.31 -38.91
C LYS A 142 -19.76 -5.52 -38.31
N CYS A 143 -20.82 -5.47 -39.11
CA CYS A 143 -22.18 -5.73 -38.65
C CYS A 143 -22.35 -7.16 -38.13
N VAL A 144 -21.82 -8.16 -38.84
CA VAL A 144 -21.90 -9.57 -38.40
C VAL A 144 -21.12 -9.78 -37.10
N ALA A 145 -19.92 -9.21 -37.00
CA ALA A 145 -19.10 -9.27 -35.80
C ALA A 145 -19.75 -8.56 -34.60
N ALA A 146 -20.46 -7.44 -34.82
CA ALA A 146 -21.23 -6.76 -33.77
C ALA A 146 -22.45 -7.57 -33.31
N LEU A 147 -23.18 -8.20 -34.24
CA LEU A 147 -24.29 -9.10 -33.92
C LEU A 147 -23.81 -10.34 -33.16
N ALA A 148 -22.64 -10.88 -33.53
CA ALA A 148 -22.04 -12.01 -32.82
C ALA A 148 -21.73 -11.65 -31.36
N LEU A 149 -21.17 -10.47 -31.11
CA LEU A 149 -20.91 -9.98 -29.76
C LEU A 149 -22.22 -9.78 -28.98
N LEU A 150 -23.25 -9.19 -29.60
CA LEU A 150 -24.56 -8.99 -28.97
C LEU A 150 -25.17 -10.32 -28.51
N PHE A 151 -25.12 -11.35 -29.36
CA PHE A 151 -25.62 -12.68 -29.01
C PHE A 151 -24.72 -13.44 -28.03
N ALA A 152 -23.42 -13.15 -27.97
CA ALA A 152 -22.52 -13.78 -27.00
C ALA A 152 -22.71 -13.25 -25.57
N VAL A 153 -23.26 -12.04 -25.44
CA VAL A 153 -23.62 -11.42 -24.15
C VAL A 153 -24.98 -11.90 -23.63
N HIS A 154 -25.86 -12.36 -24.52
CA HIS A 154 -27.22 -12.79 -24.20
C HIS A 154 -27.30 -14.29 -23.88
#